data_AF-A0A1I9FZL5-F1
#
_entry.id   AF-A0A1I9FZL5-F1
#
_cell.length_a   1.000
_cell.length_b   1.000
_cell.length_c   1.000
_cell.angle_alpha   90.00
_cell.angle_beta   90.00
_cell.angle_gamma   90.00
#
_symmetry.space_group_name_H-M   'P 1'
#
loop_
_entity.id
_entity.type
_entity.pdbx_description
1 polymer ?
#
loop_
_entity_poly.entity_id
_entity_poly.type
_entity_poly.pdbx_seq_one_letter_code
_entity_poly.pdbx_strand_id
1 'polypeptide(L)'
;MGSRIRGAFIVFEGCDRAGKSLQSRKLVERIKAAGGDVDLISFPDRSSDLGKFIDRYLKKEVEMDPKEAHLVFAANRQALMPLMMKKLLKGTHLVVDRYAYSGIAYTLG
;
A
#
# COMPACT_ATOMS: atom_id res chain seq x y z
N MET A 1 -29.25 -7.36 15.49
CA MET A 1 -28.09 -7.72 14.65
C MET A 1 -27.13 -6.53 14.66
N GLY A 2 -26.03 -6.58 15.44
CA GLY A 2 -25.14 -5.43 15.55
C GLY A 2 -24.57 -5.02 14.20
N SER A 3 -24.51 -3.71 13.92
CA SER A 3 -23.83 -3.16 12.75
C SER A 3 -22.46 -3.82 12.62
N ARG A 4 -22.22 -4.57 11.54
CA ARG A 4 -20.87 -5.05 11.22
C ARG A 4 -20.06 -3.84 10.76
N ILE A 5 -19.40 -3.19 11.71
CA ILE A 5 -18.51 -2.07 11.41
C ILE A 5 -17.30 -2.63 10.67
N ARG A 6 -17.12 -2.23 9.41
CA ARG A 6 -15.93 -2.55 8.61
C ARG A 6 -14.68 -1.92 9.22
N GLY A 7 -13.52 -2.45 8.90
CA GLY A 7 -12.25 -1.84 9.25
C GLY A 7 -12.03 -0.48 8.59
N ALA A 8 -11.15 0.33 9.19
CA ALA A 8 -10.66 1.56 8.61
C ALA A 8 -9.58 1.27 7.54
N PHE A 9 -9.56 2.07 6.47
CA PHE A 9 -8.51 2.07 5.47
C PHE A 9 -7.72 3.37 5.61
N ILE A 10 -6.48 3.28 6.10
CA ILE A 10 -5.66 4.42 6.51
C ILE A 10 -4.41 4.44 5.63
N VAL A 11 -4.20 5.52 4.88
CA VAL A 11 -3.07 5.63 3.94
C VAL A 11 -2.08 6.69 4.42
N PHE A 12 -0.80 6.35 4.42
CA PHE A 12 0.31 7.28 4.62
C PHE A 12 0.93 7.65 3.27
N GLU A 13 0.81 8.93 2.90
CA GLU A 13 1.43 9.54 1.72
C GLU A 13 2.37 10.68 2.13
N GLY A 14 3.25 11.09 1.22
CA GLY A 14 4.21 12.18 1.45
C GLY A 14 5.56 11.97 0.77
N CYS A 15 6.41 12.98 0.83
CA CYS A 15 7.75 12.98 0.22
C CYS A 15 8.64 11.85 0.73
N ASP A 16 9.67 11.51 -0.03
CA ASP A 16 10.65 10.52 0.40
C ASP A 16 11.37 10.96 1.67
N ARG A 17 11.65 9.98 2.54
CA ARG A 17 12.24 10.18 3.88
C ARG A 17 11.40 11.01 4.86
N ALA A 18 10.13 11.30 4.57
CA ALA A 18 9.19 11.95 5.51
C ALA A 18 8.77 11.07 6.71
N GLY A 19 9.39 9.91 6.93
CA GLY A 19 9.09 9.04 8.08
C GLY A 19 7.82 8.18 7.95
N LYS A 20 7.21 8.08 6.77
CA LYS A 20 5.96 7.32 6.54
C LYS A 20 5.99 5.90 7.08
N SER A 21 7.01 5.13 6.73
CA SER A 21 7.18 3.74 7.18
C SER A 21 7.36 3.59 8.69
N LEU A 22 7.91 4.62 9.35
CA LEU A 22 8.02 4.62 10.81
C LEU A 22 6.64 4.85 11.43
N GLN A 23 5.89 5.83 10.92
CA GLN A 23 4.59 6.20 11.47
C GLN A 23 3.53 5.13 11.20
N SER A 24 3.53 4.51 10.01
CA SER A 24 2.62 3.41 9.67
C SER A 24 2.82 2.22 10.60
N ARG A 25 4.07 1.82 10.87
CA ARG A 25 4.40 0.75 11.84
C ARG A 25 3.95 1.11 13.26
N LYS A 26 4.24 2.32 13.73
CA LYS A 26 3.82 2.79 15.06
C LYS A 26 2.30 2.77 15.23
N LEU A 27 1.55 3.14 14.19
CA LEU A 27 0.10 3.09 14.22
C LEU A 27 -0.41 1.64 14.35
N VAL A 28 0.15 0.72 13.57
CA VAL A 28 -0.18 -0.71 13.62
C VAL A 28 0.09 -1.28 15.01
N GLU A 29 1.27 -1.02 15.58
CA GLU A 29 1.64 -1.43 16.94
C GLU A 29 0.64 -0.90 17.97
N ARG A 30 0.26 0.38 17.87
CA ARG A 30 -0.66 1.01 18.81
C ARG A 30 -2.08 0.43 18.73
N ILE A 31 -2.58 0.14 17.54
CA ILE A 31 -3.89 -0.50 17.35
C ILE A 31 -3.86 -1.94 17.90
N LYS A 32 -2.80 -2.70 17.61
CA LYS A 32 -2.63 -4.06 18.15
C LYS A 32 -2.55 -4.07 19.68
N ALA A 33 -1.81 -3.14 20.27
CA ALA A 33 -1.70 -2.98 21.73
C ALA A 33 -3.05 -2.63 22.40
N ALA A 34 -3.96 -1.99 21.66
CA ALA A 34 -5.33 -1.71 22.11
C ALA A 34 -6.31 -2.87 21.85
N GLY A 35 -5.84 -4.03 21.36
CA GLY A 35 -6.67 -5.20 21.05
C GLY A 35 -7.39 -5.14 19.70
N GLY A 36 -7.03 -4.20 18.82
CA GLY A 36 -7.64 -4.06 17.50
C GLY A 36 -6.98 -4.94 16.43
N ASP A 37 -7.80 -5.45 15.50
CA ASP A 37 -7.32 -6.15 14.31
C ASP A 37 -6.81 -5.17 13.26
N VAL A 38 -5.53 -5.27 12.90
CA VAL A 38 -4.91 -4.41 11.88
C VAL A 38 -3.78 -5.11 11.12
N ASP A 39 -3.70 -4.83 9.82
CA ASP A 39 -2.57 -5.22 8.98
C ASP A 39 -1.87 -4.01 8.38
N LEU A 40 -0.56 -4.16 8.15
CA LEU A 40 0.26 -3.24 7.38
C LEU A 40 0.38 -3.75 5.95
N ILE A 41 0.09 -2.89 4.98
CA ILE A 41 0.32 -3.13 3.56
C ILE A 41 1.25 -2.03 3.04
N SER A 42 2.13 -2.35 2.11
CA SER A 42 3.01 -1.37 1.47
C SER A 42 2.97 -1.54 -0.03
N PHE A 43 2.94 -0.42 -0.76
CA PHE A 43 3.05 -0.43 -2.21
C PHE A 43 4.38 0.17 -2.71
N PRO A 44 5.00 -0.41 -3.74
CA PRO A 44 4.57 -1.64 -4.44
C PRO A 44 4.71 -2.88 -3.54
N ASP A 45 3.79 -3.83 -3.67
CA ASP A 45 3.92 -5.14 -3.04
C ASP A 45 4.96 -5.94 -3.83
N ARG A 46 6.15 -6.11 -3.22
CA ARG A 46 7.33 -6.76 -3.82
C ARG A 46 7.33 -8.28 -3.71
N SER A 47 6.31 -8.88 -3.10
CA SER A 47 6.23 -10.34 -2.96
C SER A 47 5.84 -11.05 -4.27
N SER A 48 5.01 -10.40 -5.09
CA SER A 48 4.60 -10.88 -6.42
C SER A 48 5.69 -10.69 -7.48
N ASP A 49 5.62 -11.46 -8.58
CA ASP A 49 6.56 -11.30 -9.70
C ASP A 49 6.46 -9.92 -10.36
N LEU A 50 5.25 -9.37 -10.46
CA LEU A 50 5.02 -7.98 -10.86
C LEU A 50 5.70 -7.00 -9.89
N GLY A 51 5.59 -7.27 -8.59
CA GLY A 51 6.26 -6.53 -7.54
C GLY A 51 7.78 -6.52 -7.63
N LYS A 52 8.37 -7.69 -7.89
CA LYS A 52 9.82 -7.83 -8.11
C LYS A 52 10.25 -7.08 -9.38
N PHE A 53 9.45 -7.14 -10.44
CA PHE A 53 9.72 -6.37 -11.66
C PHE A 53 9.69 -4.86 -11.41
N ILE A 54 8.70 -4.36 -10.66
CA ILE A 54 8.66 -2.96 -10.22
C ILE A 54 9.90 -2.60 -9.38
N ASP A 55 10.34 -3.47 -8.49
CA ASP A 55 11.53 -3.22 -7.66
C ASP A 55 12.80 -3.05 -8.51
N ARG A 56 12.96 -3.88 -9.56
CA ARG A 56 14.05 -3.75 -10.55
C ARG A 56 13.98 -2.42 -11.29
N TYR A 57 12.78 -1.99 -11.71
CA TYR A 57 12.59 -0.68 -12.34
C TYR A 57 12.98 0.47 -11.40
N LEU A 58 12.52 0.43 -10.14
CA LEU A 58 12.87 1.45 -9.12
C LEU A 58 14.38 1.49 -8.81
N LYS A 59 15.08 0.37 -8.97
CA LYS A 59 16.54 0.26 -8.84
C LYS A 59 17.31 0.64 -10.11
N LYS A 60 16.61 1.01 -11.19
CA LYS A 60 17.18 1.32 -12.51
C LYS A 60 17.92 0.14 -13.16
N GLU A 61 17.51 -1.08 -12.84
CA GLU A 61 18.04 -2.32 -13.44
C GLU A 61 17.33 -2.68 -14.76
N VAL A 62 16.15 -2.10 -14.98
CA VAL A 62 15.37 -2.20 -16.23
C VAL A 62 14.80 -0.84 -16.57
N GLU A 63 14.70 -0.55 -17.87
CA GLU A 63 14.05 0.66 -18.39
C GLU A 63 12.59 0.37 -18.75
N MET A 64 11.75 1.38 -18.60
CA MET A 64 10.33 1.32 -18.92
C MET A 64 9.82 2.73 -19.16
N ASP A 65 8.91 2.90 -20.13
CA ASP A 65 8.27 4.19 -20.35
C ASP A 65 7.50 4.61 -19.10
N PRO A 66 7.53 5.90 -18.69
CA PRO A 66 6.82 6.36 -17.50
C PRO A 66 5.32 6.01 -17.48
N LYS A 67 4.65 6.00 -18.64
CA LYS A 67 3.22 5.64 -18.74
C LYS A 67 3.01 4.14 -18.52
N GLU A 68 3.91 3.30 -19.05
CA GLU A 68 3.90 1.86 -18.80
C GLU A 68 4.13 1.56 -17.31
N ALA A 69 5.10 2.25 -16.70
CA ALA A 69 5.38 2.12 -15.27
C ALA A 69 4.13 2.45 -14.45
N HIS A 70 3.43 3.53 -14.79
CA HIS A 70 2.19 3.92 -14.13
C HIS A 70 1.12 2.81 -14.17
N LEU A 71 0.92 2.17 -15.33
CA LEU A 71 -0.03 1.07 -15.49
C LEU A 71 0.40 -0.16 -14.67
N VAL A 72 1.68 -0.49 -14.67
CA VAL A 72 2.25 -1.59 -13.90
C VAL A 72 2.06 -1.38 -12.38
N PHE A 73 2.30 -0.17 -11.87
CA PHE A 73 2.00 0.17 -10.49
C PHE A 73 0.50 0.07 -10.16
N ALA A 74 -0.38 0.47 -11.08
CA ALA A 74 -1.83 0.32 -10.91
C ALA A 74 -2.24 -1.15 -10.85
N ALA A 75 -1.70 -1.99 -11.73
CA ALA A 75 -1.95 -3.43 -11.72
C ALA A 75 -1.50 -4.10 -10.42
N ASN A 76 -0.35 -3.72 -9.86
CA ASN A 76 0.14 -4.22 -8.57
C ASN A 76 -0.84 -3.89 -7.41
N ARG A 77 -1.47 -2.72 -7.42
CA ARG A 77 -2.53 -2.37 -6.45
C ARG A 77 -3.80 -3.19 -6.65
N GLN A 78 -4.26 -3.28 -7.91
CA GLN A 78 -5.45 -4.05 -8.26
C GLN A 78 -5.34 -5.51 -7.81
N ALA A 79 -4.16 -6.12 -7.92
CA ALA A 79 -3.91 -7.49 -7.49
C ALA A 79 -4.20 -7.72 -5.98
N LEU A 80 -3.97 -6.72 -5.13
CA LEU A 80 -4.26 -6.81 -3.69
C LEU A 80 -5.67 -6.36 -3.30
N MET A 81 -6.42 -5.71 -4.19
CA MET A 81 -7.76 -5.19 -3.86
C MET A 81 -8.73 -6.23 -3.30
N PRO A 82 -8.86 -7.46 -3.87
CA PRO A 82 -9.76 -8.47 -3.32
C PRO A 82 -9.43 -8.85 -1.87
N LEU A 83 -8.13 -8.98 -1.57
CA LEU A 83 -7.65 -9.28 -0.22
C LEU A 83 -7.95 -8.13 0.75
N MET A 84 -7.66 -6.89 0.34
CA MET A 84 -7.91 -5.71 1.16
C MET A 84 -9.40 -5.57 1.49
N MET A 85 -10.27 -5.71 0.48
CA MET A 85 -11.72 -5.65 0.66
C MET A 85 -12.21 -6.73 1.62
N LYS A 86 -11.72 -7.97 1.46
CA LYS A 86 -12.06 -9.08 2.38
C LYS A 86 -11.68 -8.76 3.83
N LYS A 87 -10.49 -8.21 4.07
CA LYS A 87 -10.02 -7.84 5.41
C LYS A 87 -10.85 -6.70 6.02
N LEU A 88 -11.09 -5.65 5.25
CA LEU A 88 -11.91 -4.51 5.69
C LEU A 88 -13.34 -4.95 6.05
N LEU A 89 -13.98 -5.78 5.20
CA LEU A 89 -15.33 -6.29 5.46
C LEU A 89 -15.41 -7.23 6.67
N LYS A 90 -14.29 -7.85 7.08
CA LYS A 90 -14.19 -8.65 8.30
C LYS A 90 -14.00 -7.78 9.57
N GLY A 91 -13.77 -6.48 9.43
CA GLY A 91 -13.51 -5.56 10.55
C GLY A 91 -12.02 -5.23 10.75
N THR A 92 -11.11 -5.89 10.03
CA THR A 92 -9.67 -5.66 10.13
C THR A 92 -9.30 -4.32 9.51
N HIS A 93 -8.64 -3.46 10.28
CA HIS A 93 -8.09 -2.19 9.79
C HIS A 93 -6.91 -2.46 8.86
N LEU A 94 -6.72 -1.61 7.86
CA LEU A 94 -5.57 -1.64 6.97
C LEU A 94 -4.83 -0.31 7.07
N VAL A 95 -3.58 -0.37 7.49
CA VAL A 95 -2.64 0.73 7.39
C VAL A 95 -1.81 0.51 6.14
N VAL A 96 -1.77 1.49 5.24
CA VAL A 96 -1.12 1.39 3.93
C VAL A 96 0.00 2.42 3.82
N ASP A 97 1.23 1.95 3.63
CA ASP A 97 2.39 2.79 3.34
C ASP A 97 2.55 2.93 1.82
N ARG A 98 2.21 4.12 1.29
CA ARG A 98 2.10 4.49 -0.14
C ARG A 98 0.93 3.80 -0.84
N TYR A 99 0.13 4.53 -1.62
CA TYR A 99 -0.99 3.95 -2.37
C TYR A 99 -1.10 4.54 -3.79
N ALA A 100 -1.88 5.60 -3.98
CA ALA A 100 -2.22 6.11 -5.32
C ALA A 100 -1.41 7.36 -5.70
N TYR A 101 -1.05 8.21 -4.73
CA TYR A 101 -0.43 9.50 -5.01
C TYR A 101 1.07 9.39 -5.27
N SER A 102 1.68 8.27 -4.87
CA SER A 102 3.05 7.92 -5.27
C SER A 102 3.19 7.69 -6.78
N GLY A 103 2.10 7.39 -7.51
CA GLY A 103 2.12 7.18 -8.97
C GLY A 103 1.83 8.42 -9.82
N ILE A 104 1.32 9.51 -9.22
CA ILE A 104 1.07 10.79 -9.91
C ILE A 104 2.27 11.73 -9.73
N ALA A 105 2.94 11.69 -8.56
CA ALA A 105 4.09 12.54 -8.27
C ALA A 105 5.38 12.16 -9.03
N TYR A 106 5.47 10.94 -9.58
CA TYR A 106 6.68 10.44 -10.26
C TYR A 106 6.55 10.33 -11.79
N THR A 107 5.35 10.47 -12.36
CA THR A 107 5.09 10.25 -13.80
C THR A 107 4.81 11.56 -14.58
N LEU A 108 4.71 12.70 -13.89
CA LEU A 108 4.48 14.02 -14.52
C LEU A 108 5.75 14.89 -14.59
N GLY A 109 6.94 14.30 -14.46
CA GLY A 109 8.23 14.97 -14.65
C GLY A 109 8.92 14.51 -15.91
#